data_AF-A0A7Y9BL36-F1
#
_entry.id   AF-A0A7Y9BL36-F1
#
_cell.length_a   1.000
_cell.length_b   1.000
_cell.length_c   1.000
_cell.angle_alpha   90.00
_cell.angle_beta   90.00
_cell.angle_gamma   90.00
#
_symmetry.space_group_name_H-M   'P 1'
#
loop_
_entity.id
_entity.type
_entity.pdbx_description
1 polymer ?
#
loop_
_entity_poly.entity_id
_entity_poly.type
_entity_poly.pdbx_seq_one_letter_code
_entity_poly.pdbx_strand_id
1 'polypeptide(L)'
;MSIDITKTTGATATISWNPQTDDARGYLAQAIESGRLENALSALGTPAVEDLPTAQLRQITQSTASIQRDLERRTRAMVVQLKDRDGLSWAEIAGILYDDPSKRSSARAAYEAGLRQAGGFPAAADLVLLPGGFTAGQRVRVTSVPDRLSPDYIGCEGVIQEFNRVENSFIITGLTGRPQTEQVLGIPGFGAEHIEAIDDSQDPSTL
;
A
#
# COMPACT_ATOMS: atom_id res chain seq x y z
N MET A 1 15.09 -14.86 -14.00
CA MET A 1 14.36 -15.62 -12.98
C MET A 1 13.44 -16.57 -13.70
N SER A 2 13.79 -17.85 -13.74
CA SER A 2 13.02 -18.92 -14.37
C SER A 2 12.77 -20.01 -13.33
N ILE A 3 11.52 -20.39 -13.12
CA ILE A 3 11.20 -21.61 -12.37
C ILE A 3 10.76 -22.62 -13.41
N ASP A 4 11.46 -23.73 -13.50
CA ASP A 4 11.15 -24.77 -14.47
C ASP A 4 10.22 -25.80 -13.81
N ILE A 5 9.02 -25.94 -14.38
CA ILE A 5 8.06 -26.97 -14.01
C ILE A 5 8.04 -27.98 -15.14
N THR A 6 8.68 -29.13 -14.92
CA THR A 6 8.66 -30.23 -15.88
C THR A 6 7.47 -31.13 -15.56
N LYS A 7 6.49 -31.18 -16.47
CA LYS A 7 5.41 -32.16 -16.42
C LYS A 7 5.99 -33.54 -16.70
N THR A 8 5.88 -34.44 -15.75
CA THR A 8 6.18 -35.86 -15.96
C THR A 8 4.88 -36.60 -16.26
N THR A 9 4.96 -37.75 -16.95
CA THR A 9 3.79 -38.57 -17.23
C THR A 9 3.14 -39.04 -15.92
N GLY A 10 1.80 -39.03 -15.83
CA GLY A 10 1.07 -39.58 -14.68
C GLY A 10 0.89 -38.61 -13.50
N ALA A 11 0.24 -37.46 -13.74
CA ALA A 11 -0.12 -36.46 -12.72
C ALA A 11 1.03 -35.97 -11.82
N THR A 12 2.27 -36.17 -12.26
CA THR A 12 3.47 -35.80 -11.51
C THR A 12 4.11 -34.57 -12.17
N ALA A 13 4.70 -33.72 -11.34
CA ALA A 13 5.47 -32.58 -11.81
C ALA A 13 6.72 -32.42 -10.94
N THR A 14 7.82 -32.03 -11.56
CA THR A 14 9.05 -31.66 -10.85
C THR A 14 9.25 -30.16 -10.96
N ILE A 15 9.46 -29.50 -9.82
CA ILE A 15 9.80 -28.08 -9.73
C ILE A 15 11.29 -27.99 -9.47
N SER A 16 12.02 -27.30 -10.34
CA SER A 16 13.44 -27.01 -10.18
C SER A 16 13.72 -25.52 -10.34
N TRP A 17 14.58 -24.98 -9.48
CA TRP A 17 15.05 -23.61 -9.55
C TRP A 17 16.46 -23.51 -8.97
N ASN A 18 17.24 -22.51 -9.38
CA ASN A 18 18.49 -22.18 -8.71
C ASN A 18 18.21 -21.15 -7.59
N PRO A 19 18.44 -21.49 -6.31
CA PRO A 19 18.12 -20.58 -5.20
C PRO A 19 18.94 -19.28 -5.23
N GLN A 20 20.10 -19.24 -5.88
CA GLN A 20 20.94 -18.04 -5.95
C GLN A 20 20.47 -17.07 -7.05
N THR A 21 20.02 -17.59 -8.20
CA THR A 21 19.69 -16.76 -9.36
C THR A 21 18.19 -16.61 -9.59
N ASP A 22 17.42 -17.65 -9.28
CA ASP A 22 15.97 -17.70 -9.50
C ASP A 22 15.17 -17.42 -8.24
N ASP A 23 15.76 -17.48 -7.05
CA ASP A 23 15.09 -17.11 -5.81
C ASP A 23 16.02 -16.31 -4.89
N ALA A 24 16.62 -15.25 -5.43
CA ALA A 24 17.59 -14.42 -4.70
C ALA A 24 17.05 -13.83 -3.37
N ARG A 25 15.73 -13.80 -3.17
CA ARG A 25 15.08 -13.37 -1.92
C ARG A 25 14.62 -14.52 -1.02
N GLY A 26 14.74 -15.76 -1.47
CA GLY A 26 14.43 -16.97 -0.70
C GLY A 26 12.95 -17.25 -0.49
N TYR A 27 12.04 -16.58 -1.23
CA TYR A 27 10.60 -16.72 -0.98
C TYR A 27 10.07 -18.09 -1.41
N LEU A 28 10.55 -18.62 -2.53
CA LEU A 28 10.16 -19.93 -3.02
C LEU A 28 10.75 -21.04 -2.15
N ALA A 29 12.04 -20.94 -1.81
CA ALA A 29 12.71 -21.85 -0.89
C ALA A 29 11.96 -21.91 0.44
N GLN A 30 11.66 -20.75 1.03
CA GLN A 30 10.90 -20.67 2.28
C GLN A 30 9.49 -21.27 2.14
N ALA A 31 8.79 -21.05 1.03
CA ALA A 31 7.45 -21.62 0.81
C ALA A 31 7.46 -23.15 0.72
N ILE A 32 8.54 -23.73 0.17
CA ILE A 32 8.74 -25.18 0.07
C ILE A 32 9.17 -25.77 1.40
N GLU A 33 10.20 -25.21 2.05
CA GLU A 33 10.72 -25.71 3.33
C GLU A 33 9.69 -25.66 4.46
N SER A 34 8.80 -24.67 4.43
CA SER A 34 7.69 -24.55 5.41
C SER A 34 6.47 -25.42 5.09
N GLY A 35 6.48 -26.16 3.98
CA GLY A 35 5.32 -26.94 3.51
C GLY A 35 4.13 -26.09 3.07
N ARG A 36 4.28 -24.76 2.95
CA ARG A 36 3.18 -23.87 2.52
C ARG A 36 2.75 -24.18 1.09
N LEU A 37 3.72 -24.41 0.19
CA LEU A 37 3.43 -24.71 -1.21
C LEU A 37 2.68 -26.04 -1.35
N GLU A 38 3.11 -27.08 -0.63
CA GLU A 38 2.45 -28.38 -0.60
C GLU A 38 1.00 -28.26 -0.10
N ASN A 39 0.78 -27.51 0.97
CA ASN A 39 -0.57 -27.28 1.51
C ASN A 39 -1.47 -26.51 0.52
N ALA A 40 -0.93 -25.51 -0.17
CA ALA A 40 -1.70 -24.77 -1.18
C ALA A 40 -2.03 -25.63 -2.41
N LEU A 41 -1.08 -26.46 -2.88
CA LEU A 41 -1.33 -27.41 -3.96
C LEU A 41 -2.35 -28.49 -3.54
N SER A 42 -2.26 -28.96 -2.29
CA SER A 42 -3.23 -29.89 -1.72
C SER A 42 -4.63 -29.26 -1.67
N ALA A 43 -4.75 -27.97 -1.33
CA ALA A 43 -6.02 -27.25 -1.36
C ALA A 43 -6.65 -27.27 -2.76
N LEU A 44 -5.85 -27.06 -3.81
CA LEU A 44 -6.30 -27.10 -5.21
C LEU A 44 -6.70 -28.51 -5.67
N GLY A 45 -6.04 -29.54 -5.16
CA GLY A 45 -6.32 -30.94 -5.48
C GLY A 45 -7.42 -31.58 -4.63
N THR A 46 -7.90 -30.91 -3.59
CA THR A 46 -8.91 -31.47 -2.69
C THR A 46 -10.30 -31.39 -3.34
N PRO A 47 -10.99 -32.52 -3.58
CA PRO A 47 -12.28 -32.51 -4.27
C PRO A 47 -13.44 -31.98 -3.40
N ALA A 48 -13.35 -32.15 -2.08
CA ALA A 48 -14.33 -31.70 -1.10
C ALA A 48 -13.62 -31.21 0.17
N VAL A 49 -13.69 -29.91 0.45
CA VAL A 49 -13.00 -29.28 1.58
C VAL A 49 -13.64 -29.68 2.91
N GLU A 50 -14.94 -29.99 2.87
CA GLU A 50 -15.76 -30.47 3.98
C GLU A 50 -15.31 -31.81 4.58
N ASP A 51 -14.59 -32.64 3.83
CA ASP A 51 -14.11 -33.95 4.29
C ASP A 51 -12.77 -33.87 5.05
N LEU A 52 -12.15 -32.70 5.09
CA LEU A 52 -10.86 -32.53 5.75
C LEU A 52 -11.01 -32.46 7.28
N PRO A 53 -10.18 -33.19 8.05
CA PRO A 53 -10.07 -33.00 9.48
C PRO A 53 -9.81 -31.53 9.84
N THR A 54 -10.49 -31.01 10.88
CA THR A 54 -10.40 -29.58 11.26
C THR A 54 -8.97 -29.07 11.45
N ALA A 55 -8.07 -29.88 12.00
CA ALA A 55 -6.66 -29.52 12.16
C ALA A 55 -5.96 -29.31 10.81
N GLN A 56 -6.20 -30.20 9.85
CA GLN A 56 -5.66 -30.12 8.50
C GLN A 56 -6.26 -28.93 7.74
N LEU A 57 -7.57 -28.71 7.86
CA LEU A 57 -8.24 -27.57 7.25
C LEU A 57 -7.64 -26.23 7.72
N ARG A 58 -7.37 -26.09 9.03
CA ARG A 58 -6.72 -24.88 9.58
C ARG A 58 -5.32 -24.68 9.00
N GLN A 59 -4.52 -25.73 8.94
CA GLN A 59 -3.15 -25.66 8.40
C GLN A 59 -3.14 -25.28 6.91
N ILE A 60 -4.01 -25.91 6.11
CA ILE A 60 -4.16 -25.62 4.69
C ILE A 60 -4.62 -24.17 4.48
N THR A 61 -5.61 -23.72 5.25
CA THR A 61 -6.13 -22.35 5.17
C THR A 61 -5.03 -21.33 5.49
N GLN A 62 -4.26 -21.55 6.56
CA GLN A 62 -3.17 -20.65 6.95
C GLN A 62 -2.08 -20.58 5.88
N SER A 63 -1.70 -21.72 5.31
CA SER A 63 -0.69 -21.81 4.25
C SER A 63 -1.15 -21.12 2.96
N THR A 64 -2.39 -21.38 2.56
CA THR A 64 -3.00 -20.80 1.35
C THR A 64 -3.13 -19.28 1.49
N ALA A 65 -3.61 -18.80 2.65
CA ALA A 65 -3.70 -17.37 2.92
C ALA A 65 -2.33 -16.68 2.92
N SER A 66 -1.29 -17.33 3.42
CA SER A 66 0.07 -16.79 3.37
C SER A 66 0.56 -16.65 1.92
N ILE A 67 0.42 -17.70 1.11
CA ILE A 67 0.83 -17.67 -0.30
C ILE A 67 0.02 -16.64 -1.08
N GLN A 68 -1.28 -16.56 -0.85
CA GLN A 68 -2.13 -15.55 -1.48
C GLN A 68 -1.63 -14.14 -1.18
N ARG A 69 -1.30 -13.82 0.08
CA ARG A 69 -0.76 -12.49 0.43
C ARG A 69 0.57 -12.19 -0.26
N ASP A 70 1.45 -13.18 -0.32
CA ASP A 70 2.76 -13.05 -0.98
C ASP A 70 2.59 -12.80 -2.49
N LEU A 71 1.69 -13.56 -3.13
CA LEU A 71 1.32 -13.39 -4.53
C LEU A 71 0.64 -12.04 -4.78
N GLU A 72 -0.32 -11.63 -3.95
CA GLU A 72 -0.98 -10.33 -4.07
C GLU A 72 0.01 -9.16 -3.98
N ARG A 73 0.93 -9.21 -3.00
CA ARG A 73 1.98 -8.21 -2.86
C ARG A 73 2.85 -8.15 -4.11
N ARG A 74 3.20 -9.32 -4.68
CA ARG A 74 3.98 -9.38 -5.91
C ARG A 74 3.22 -8.84 -7.11
N THR A 75 1.95 -9.20 -7.25
CA THR A 75 1.05 -8.70 -8.30
C THR A 75 0.94 -7.18 -8.24
N ARG A 76 0.71 -6.60 -7.07
CA ARG A 76 0.67 -5.14 -6.89
C ARG A 76 1.97 -4.46 -7.31
N ALA A 77 3.13 -5.04 -6.96
CA ALA A 77 4.42 -4.52 -7.41
C ALA A 77 4.59 -4.61 -8.95
N MET A 78 4.11 -5.69 -9.58
CA MET A 78 4.11 -5.83 -11.04
C MET A 78 3.20 -4.81 -11.70
N VAL A 79 2.03 -4.53 -11.13
CA VAL A 79 1.11 -3.48 -11.62
C VAL A 79 1.76 -2.11 -11.62
N VAL A 80 2.50 -1.76 -10.55
CA VAL A 80 3.28 -0.51 -10.50
C VAL A 80 4.29 -0.46 -11.64
N GLN A 81 5.04 -1.53 -11.88
CA GLN A 81 6.01 -1.57 -12.99
C GLN A 81 5.33 -1.44 -14.36
N LEU A 82 4.25 -2.19 -14.61
CA LEU A 82 3.49 -2.10 -15.87
C LEU A 82 2.96 -0.68 -16.10
N LYS A 83 2.54 0.01 -15.04
CA LYS A 83 2.03 1.38 -15.15
C LYS A 83 3.12 2.41 -15.37
N ASP A 84 4.17 2.38 -14.55
CA ASP A 84 5.17 3.45 -14.46
C ASP A 84 6.33 3.27 -15.45
N ARG A 85 6.75 2.02 -15.67
CA ARG A 85 7.87 1.71 -16.58
C ARG A 85 7.37 1.47 -18.01
N ASP A 86 6.33 0.66 -18.15
CA ASP A 86 5.88 0.20 -19.47
C ASP A 86 4.73 1.08 -20.03
N GLY A 87 4.18 1.97 -19.20
CA GLY A 87 3.24 3.00 -19.63
C GLY A 87 1.83 2.50 -19.95
N LEU A 88 1.47 1.28 -19.56
CA LEU A 88 0.17 0.68 -19.91
C LEU A 88 -1.01 1.52 -19.40
N SER A 89 -2.11 1.45 -20.14
CA SER A 89 -3.39 2.03 -19.74
C SER A 89 -4.08 1.16 -18.67
N TRP A 90 -5.00 1.77 -17.91
CA TRP A 90 -5.78 1.03 -16.91
C TRP A 90 -6.65 -0.08 -17.49
N ALA A 91 -7.10 0.06 -18.75
CA ALA A 91 -7.87 -0.96 -19.43
C ALA A 91 -7.01 -2.18 -19.78
N GLU A 92 -5.77 -1.96 -20.24
CA GLU A 92 -4.82 -3.05 -20.52
C GLU A 92 -4.41 -3.79 -19.25
N ILE A 93 -4.10 -3.04 -18.18
CA ILE A 93 -3.78 -3.64 -16.87
C ILE A 93 -4.98 -4.43 -16.33
N ALA A 94 -6.21 -3.92 -16.45
CA ALA A 94 -7.41 -4.63 -16.04
C ALA A 94 -7.64 -5.91 -16.85
N GLY A 95 -7.38 -5.88 -18.16
CA GLY A 95 -7.38 -7.07 -19.01
C GLY A 95 -6.39 -8.13 -18.54
N ILE A 96 -5.17 -7.73 -18.15
CA ILE A 96 -4.14 -8.67 -17.65
C ILE A 96 -4.53 -9.29 -16.30
N LEU A 97 -5.05 -8.48 -15.36
CA LEU A 97 -5.31 -8.95 -13.99
C LEU A 97 -6.62 -9.73 -13.83
N TYR A 98 -7.65 -9.33 -14.57
CA TYR A 98 -9.02 -9.74 -14.31
C TYR A 98 -9.73 -10.31 -15.54
N ASP A 99 -9.02 -10.42 -16.68
CA ASP A 99 -9.58 -10.80 -17.98
C ASP A 99 -10.77 -9.91 -18.39
N ASP A 100 -10.77 -8.66 -17.93
CA ASP A 100 -11.89 -7.72 -18.10
C ASP A 100 -11.38 -6.26 -18.15
N PRO A 101 -11.30 -5.66 -19.36
CA PRO A 101 -10.84 -4.29 -19.55
C PRO A 101 -11.74 -3.21 -18.90
N SER A 102 -12.96 -3.57 -18.48
CA SER A 102 -13.88 -2.65 -17.82
C SER A 102 -13.54 -2.41 -16.34
N LYS A 103 -12.78 -3.32 -15.70
CA LYS A 103 -12.38 -3.25 -14.28
C LYS A 103 -11.23 -2.26 -14.00
N ARG A 104 -11.26 -1.10 -14.65
CA ARG A 104 -10.23 -0.04 -14.56
C ARG A 104 -10.02 0.45 -13.12
N SER A 105 -11.11 0.61 -12.37
CA SER A 105 -11.06 1.05 -10.97
C SER A 105 -10.36 0.03 -10.08
N SER A 106 -10.56 -1.27 -10.31
CA SER A 106 -9.87 -2.34 -9.59
C SER A 106 -8.38 -2.37 -9.90
N ALA A 107 -8.01 -2.19 -11.18
CA ALA A 107 -6.60 -2.09 -11.58
C ALA A 107 -5.91 -0.88 -10.94
N ARG A 108 -6.60 0.27 -10.88
CA ARG A 108 -6.10 1.45 -10.18
C ARG A 108 -5.93 1.22 -8.68
N ALA A 109 -6.91 0.59 -8.02
CA ALA A 109 -6.80 0.27 -6.60
C ALA A 109 -5.62 -0.67 -6.30
N ALA A 110 -5.36 -1.65 -7.18
CA ALA A 110 -4.20 -2.53 -7.08
C ALA A 110 -2.88 -1.77 -7.22
N TYR A 111 -2.81 -0.80 -8.13
CA TYR A 111 -1.67 0.11 -8.29
C TYR A 111 -1.41 0.93 -7.03
N GLU A 112 -2.43 1.61 -6.51
CA GLU A 112 -2.31 2.46 -5.31
C GLU A 112 -1.92 1.63 -4.07
N ALA A 113 -2.41 0.40 -3.96
CA ALA A 113 -1.97 -0.54 -2.93
C ALA A 113 -0.50 -0.96 -3.12
N GLY A 114 -0.04 -1.12 -4.36
CA GLY A 114 1.36 -1.39 -4.71
C GLY A 114 2.28 -0.24 -4.34
N LEU A 115 1.90 1.01 -4.65
CA LEU A 115 2.66 2.19 -4.24
C LEU A 115 2.79 2.27 -2.72
N ARG A 116 1.70 2.07 -1.96
CA ARG A 116 1.75 2.00 -0.49
C ARG A 116 2.69 0.92 0.02
N GLN A 117 2.71 -0.26 -0.61
CA GLN A 117 3.59 -1.36 -0.23
C GLN A 117 5.07 -1.14 -0.61
N ALA A 118 5.33 -0.32 -1.61
CA ALA A 118 6.67 0.04 -2.07
C ALA A 118 7.26 1.26 -1.33
N GLY A 119 6.51 1.85 -0.39
CA GLY A 119 6.90 3.10 0.28
C GLY A 119 6.68 4.36 -0.57
N GLY A 120 5.97 4.24 -1.70
CA GLY A 120 5.63 5.35 -2.60
C GLY A 120 4.44 6.20 -2.15
N PHE A 121 3.80 5.83 -1.04
CA PHE A 121 3.04 6.72 -0.17
C PHE A 121 3.61 6.54 1.24
N PRO A 122 3.85 7.62 2.01
CA PRO A 122 4.49 7.50 3.30
C PRO A 122 3.64 6.60 4.21
N ALA A 123 4.18 5.44 4.55
CA ALA A 123 3.74 4.72 5.73
C ALA A 123 4.01 5.64 6.93
N ALA A 124 3.08 5.70 7.88
CA ALA A 124 3.18 6.53 9.09
C ALA A 124 4.44 6.32 9.97
N ALA A 125 5.39 5.48 9.54
CA ALA A 125 6.65 5.21 10.19
C ALA A 125 7.89 5.73 9.42
N ASP A 126 7.74 6.19 8.17
CA ASP A 126 8.78 6.93 7.45
C ASP A 126 8.32 8.38 7.32
N LEU A 127 8.56 9.12 8.40
CA LEU A 127 8.38 10.56 8.45
C LEU A 127 9.35 11.18 7.43
N VAL A 128 8.87 11.39 6.19
CA VAL A 128 9.50 12.35 5.29
C VAL A 128 9.42 13.67 6.01
N LEU A 129 10.53 14.10 6.62
CA LEU A 129 10.68 15.40 7.24
C LEU A 129 10.41 16.44 6.16
N LEU A 130 9.20 17.00 6.22
CA LEU A 130 8.80 18.16 5.48
C LEU A 130 9.55 19.38 6.04
N PRO A 131 9.66 20.47 5.27
CA PRO A 131 10.31 21.70 5.76
C PRO A 131 9.76 22.10 7.13
N GLY A 132 10.63 22.52 8.05
CA GLY A 132 10.24 22.85 9.43
C GLY A 132 10.05 21.65 10.36
N GLY A 133 10.41 20.43 9.94
CA GLY A 133 10.37 19.24 10.80
C GLY A 133 8.99 18.56 10.86
N PHE A 134 8.08 18.96 9.97
CA PHE A 134 6.73 18.41 9.89
C PHE A 134 6.66 17.09 9.14
N THR A 135 5.55 16.39 9.26
CA THR A 135 5.37 15.07 8.65
C THR A 135 3.96 14.91 8.09
N ALA A 136 3.84 14.17 6.99
CA ALA A 136 2.53 13.85 6.42
C ALA A 136 1.73 13.01 7.43
N GLY A 137 0.50 13.41 7.70
CA GLY A 137 -0.37 12.85 8.74
C GLY A 137 -0.30 13.58 10.08
N GLN A 138 0.61 14.55 10.26
CA GLN A 138 0.72 15.31 11.50
C GLN A 138 -0.42 16.32 11.64
N ARG A 139 -0.98 16.41 12.86
CA ARG A 139 -1.92 17.46 13.24
C ARG A 139 -1.19 18.77 13.46
N VAL A 140 -1.71 19.84 12.87
CA VAL A 140 -1.14 21.17 12.97
C VAL A 140 -2.21 22.23 13.18
N ARG A 141 -1.83 23.32 13.82
CA ARG A 141 -2.64 24.53 13.98
C ARG A 141 -2.05 25.65 13.12
N VAL A 142 -2.91 26.39 12.43
CA VAL A 142 -2.50 27.57 11.66
C VAL A 142 -2.23 28.74 12.61
N THR A 143 -1.01 29.27 12.64
CA THR A 143 -0.60 30.37 13.53
C THR A 143 -0.62 31.72 12.83
N SER A 144 -0.41 31.73 11.52
CA SER A 144 -0.47 32.92 10.67
C SER A 144 -0.87 32.53 9.25
N VAL A 145 -1.28 33.51 8.44
CA VAL A 145 -1.61 33.29 7.03
C VAL A 145 -0.92 34.31 6.14
N PRO A 146 -0.51 33.95 4.91
CA PRO A 146 -0.11 34.90 3.88
C PRO A 146 -1.20 35.92 3.58
N ASP A 147 -0.84 37.12 3.09
CA ASP A 147 -1.76 38.23 2.76
C ASP A 147 -2.91 37.84 1.80
N ARG A 148 -2.75 36.75 1.05
CA ARG A 148 -3.73 36.24 0.09
C ARG A 148 -4.81 35.34 0.72
N LEU A 149 -4.67 35.04 2.00
CA LEU A 149 -5.55 34.16 2.76
C LEU A 149 -6.33 34.94 3.81
N SER A 150 -7.56 34.51 4.06
CA SER A 150 -8.41 35.12 5.08
C SER A 150 -7.78 34.91 6.48
N PRO A 151 -7.64 35.96 7.31
CA PRO A 151 -7.13 35.84 8.67
C PRO A 151 -7.88 34.83 9.54
N ASP A 152 -9.15 34.56 9.27
CA ASP A 152 -9.95 33.64 10.09
C ASP A 152 -9.57 32.14 9.90
N TYR A 153 -8.54 31.80 9.10
CA TYR A 153 -7.93 30.47 9.18
C TYR A 153 -6.95 30.35 10.36
N ILE A 154 -6.49 31.48 10.93
CA ILE A 154 -5.65 31.48 12.13
C ILE A 154 -6.43 30.81 13.27
N GLY A 155 -5.79 29.84 13.92
CA GLY A 155 -6.40 29.02 14.98
C GLY A 155 -7.11 27.77 14.48
N CYS A 156 -7.31 27.59 13.16
CA CYS A 156 -7.86 26.35 12.63
C CYS A 156 -6.85 25.20 12.76
N GLU A 157 -7.36 24.00 13.03
CA GLU A 157 -6.55 22.79 13.15
C GLU A 157 -6.84 21.83 12.01
N GLY A 158 -5.83 21.17 11.47
CA GLY A 158 -6.02 20.18 10.41
C GLY A 158 -4.88 19.17 10.37
N VAL A 159 -4.93 18.30 9.37
CA VAL A 159 -3.92 17.25 9.16
C VAL A 159 -3.16 17.55 7.88
N ILE A 160 -1.82 17.53 7.95
CA ILE A 160 -0.97 17.65 6.78
C ILE A 160 -1.18 16.43 5.90
N GLN A 161 -1.61 16.61 4.66
CA GLN A 161 -1.70 15.53 3.69
C GLN A 161 -0.37 15.34 2.96
N GLU A 162 0.19 16.43 2.42
CA GLU A 162 1.45 16.43 1.68
C GLU A 162 2.07 17.83 1.59
N PHE A 163 3.27 17.92 1.03
CA PHE A 163 3.98 19.18 0.76
C PHE A 163 4.24 19.34 -0.73
N ASN A 164 3.69 20.40 -1.32
CA ASN A 164 3.96 20.75 -2.70
C ASN A 164 5.31 21.49 -2.80
N ARG A 165 6.34 20.79 -3.29
CA ARG A 165 7.69 21.35 -3.45
C ARG A 165 7.79 22.44 -4.52
N VAL A 166 6.91 22.42 -5.52
CA VAL A 166 6.90 23.40 -6.62
C VAL A 166 6.40 24.75 -6.10
N GLU A 167 5.38 24.72 -5.25
CA GLU A 167 4.72 25.90 -4.69
C GLU A 167 5.21 26.27 -3.29
N ASN A 168 6.12 25.46 -2.74
CA ASN A 168 6.66 25.56 -1.39
C ASN A 168 5.55 25.69 -0.33
N SER A 169 4.53 24.83 -0.43
CA SER A 169 3.32 24.94 0.39
C SER A 169 2.84 23.60 0.93
N PHE A 170 2.31 23.62 2.15
CA PHE A 170 1.62 22.48 2.74
C PHE A 170 0.21 22.34 2.19
N ILE A 171 -0.26 21.10 2.04
CA ILE A 171 -1.65 20.75 1.78
C ILE A 171 -2.25 20.23 3.07
N ILE A 172 -3.18 20.99 3.65
CA ILE A 172 -3.82 20.66 4.93
C ILE A 172 -5.30 20.36 4.70
N THR A 173 -5.77 19.26 5.30
CA THR A 173 -7.15 18.78 5.18
C THR A 173 -7.83 18.68 6.54
N GLY A 174 -9.16 18.61 6.55
CA GLY A 174 -9.93 18.43 7.77
C GLY A 174 -9.86 19.61 8.74
N LEU A 175 -9.79 20.84 8.21
CA LEU A 175 -9.72 22.05 9.03
C LEU A 175 -10.96 22.18 9.93
N THR A 176 -10.74 22.14 11.24
CA THR A 176 -11.76 22.36 12.28
C THR A 176 -11.63 23.79 12.84
N GLY A 177 -12.77 24.41 13.18
CA GLY A 177 -12.83 25.79 13.70
C GLY A 177 -13.66 26.78 12.86
N ARG A 178 -14.17 26.36 11.69
CA ARG A 178 -15.14 27.14 10.89
C ARG A 178 -16.40 26.32 10.52
N PRO A 179 -17.53 26.98 10.21
CA PRO A 179 -18.79 26.32 9.86
C PRO A 179 -18.87 25.72 8.44
N GLN A 180 -17.83 25.85 7.61
CA GLN A 180 -17.73 25.17 6.31
C GLN A 180 -16.53 24.22 6.34
N THR A 181 -16.76 23.07 6.95
CA THR A 181 -15.90 21.89 6.98
C THR A 181 -15.66 21.38 5.56
N GLU A 182 -14.43 20.95 5.25
CA GLU A 182 -13.93 20.49 3.94
C GLU A 182 -13.30 21.56 3.02
N GLN A 183 -12.35 22.34 3.55
CA GLN A 183 -11.41 23.06 2.68
C GLN A 183 -10.01 22.47 2.76
N VAL A 184 -9.46 22.18 1.59
CA VAL A 184 -8.06 21.85 1.36
C VAL A 184 -7.29 23.16 1.26
N LEU A 185 -6.35 23.40 2.18
CA LEU A 185 -5.49 24.57 2.16
C LEU A 185 -4.19 24.17 1.45
N GLY A 186 -4.12 24.44 0.14
CA GLY A 186 -2.94 24.20 -0.71
C GLY A 186 -2.64 25.44 -1.53
N ILE A 187 -2.09 26.47 -0.87
CA ILE A 187 -1.88 27.79 -1.46
C ILE A 187 -0.38 28.08 -1.55
N PRO A 188 0.12 28.57 -2.70
CA PRO A 188 1.54 28.90 -2.87
C PRO A 188 2.04 29.84 -1.77
N GLY A 189 3.16 29.48 -1.15
CA GLY A 189 3.78 30.23 -0.04
C GLY A 189 3.20 29.94 1.34
N PHE A 190 2.25 29.01 1.50
CA PHE A 190 1.79 28.55 2.81
C PHE A 190 2.79 27.52 3.41
N GLY A 191 3.92 28.04 3.89
CA GLY A 191 5.06 27.28 4.42
C GLY A 191 4.97 26.91 5.91
N ALA A 192 6.08 26.38 6.43
CA ALA A 192 6.20 25.86 7.80
C ALA A 192 6.05 26.94 8.87
N GLU A 193 6.37 28.18 8.53
CA GLU A 193 6.25 29.37 9.38
C GLU A 193 4.81 29.74 9.73
N HIS A 194 3.83 29.19 9.00
CA HIS A 194 2.41 29.49 9.17
C HIS A 194 1.68 28.44 10.01
N ILE A 195 2.36 27.38 10.43
CA ILE A 195 1.76 26.26 11.13
C ILE A 195 2.60 25.83 12.34
N GLU A 196 1.93 25.28 13.35
CA GLU A 196 2.55 24.73 14.54
C GLU A 196 2.05 23.30 14.77
N ALA A 197 2.93 22.42 15.21
CA ALA A 197 2.58 21.04 15.53
C ALA A 197 1.68 21.00 16.76
N ILE A 198 0.59 20.25 16.70
CA ILE A 198 -0.22 19.95 17.88
C ILE A 198 0.34 18.66 18.48
N ASP A 199 0.89 18.77 19.69
CA ASP A 199 1.39 17.62 20.43
C ASP A 199 0.23 16.92 21.13
N ASP A 200 -0.27 15.83 20.54
CA ASP A 200 -1.35 15.02 21.11
C ASP A 200 -0.92 14.28 22.41
N SER A 201 0.36 14.36 22.82
CA SER A 201 0.85 13.73 24.07
C SER A 201 0.44 14.47 25.36
N GLN A 202 -0.22 15.63 25.25
CA GLN A 202 -0.70 16.42 26.39
C GLN A 202 -2.21 16.42 26.59
N ASP A 203 -2.96 15.44 26.07
CA ASP A 203 -4.37 15.30 26.42
C ASP A 203 -4.56 14.41 27.67
N PRO A 204 -4.76 14.98 28.87
CA PRO A 204 -4.98 14.22 30.11
C PRO A 204 -6.35 13.51 30.16
N SER A 205 -7.13 13.55 29.08
CA SER A 205 -8.49 13.00 29.03
C SER A 205 -8.56 11.49 28.74
N THR A 206 -7.41 10.84 28.55
CA THR A 206 -7.28 9.38 28.40
C THR A 206 -6.48 8.77 29.55
N LEU A 207 -7.03 8.86 30.76
CA LEU A 207 -6.73 7.97 31.89
C LEU A 207 -8.04 7.55 32.57
#